data_AF-A0A2V1DC69-F1
#
_entry.id   AF-A0A2V1DC69-F1
#
_cell.length_a   1.000
_cell.length_b   1.000
_cell.length_c   1.000
_cell.angle_alpha   90.00
_cell.angle_beta   90.00
_cell.angle_gamma   90.00
#
_symmetry.space_group_name_H-M   'P 1'
#
loop_
_entity.id
_entity.type
_entity.pdbx_description
1 polymer ?
#
loop_
_entity_poly.entity_id
_entity_poly.type
_entity_poly.pdbx_seq_one_letter_code
_entity_poly.pdbx_strand_id
1 'polypeptide(L)'
;MSFKNVVGVGHSLGSAFTEGVTARYPDDFDAVALTGITASFPNVPLSQAAFNLAIARQQDPVRFKGLANEYLTFGSGQKGIQFAFFKHPYFSPAILAKEARTIQTLTLGEFIPLPSYFSPAARYTKPVYVLNGANDFVFCGGDCASPVDENAVTLAVLYPAVGAKGKSGQVEKAGHNLFLHYGAPAMFAEVIQFFKDNKL
;
A
#
# COMPACT_ATOMS: atom_id res chain seq x y z
N MET A 1 -28.22 10.29 4.80
CA MET A 1 -27.93 8.84 4.86
C MET A 1 -26.76 8.66 5.82
N SER A 2 -26.82 7.71 6.74
CA SER A 2 -25.72 7.39 7.67
C SER A 2 -25.31 5.93 7.48
N PHE A 3 -24.02 5.66 7.42
CA PHE A 3 -23.50 4.30 7.40
C PHE A 3 -23.45 3.75 8.83
N LYS A 4 -23.81 2.47 9.00
CA LYS A 4 -23.74 1.79 10.30
C LYS A 4 -22.30 1.44 10.68
N ASN A 5 -21.55 0.95 9.71
CA ASN A 5 -20.15 0.58 9.84
C ASN A 5 -19.34 1.27 8.74
N VAL A 6 -18.12 1.68 9.04
CA VAL A 6 -17.16 2.24 8.08
C VAL A 6 -15.84 1.47 8.19
N VAL A 7 -15.32 0.93 7.10
CA VAL A 7 -14.02 0.23 7.09
C VAL A 7 -13.00 0.97 6.23
N GLY A 8 -11.76 0.98 6.68
CA GLY A 8 -10.63 1.53 5.93
C GLY A 8 -9.89 0.45 5.17
N VAL A 9 -9.72 0.60 3.86
CA VAL A 9 -8.86 -0.29 3.06
C VAL A 9 -7.81 0.55 2.37
N GLY A 10 -6.56 0.35 2.76
CA GLY A 10 -5.43 1.10 2.26
C GLY A 10 -4.51 0.25 1.38
N HIS A 11 -3.84 0.90 0.44
CA HIS A 11 -2.67 0.36 -0.23
C HIS A 11 -1.53 1.37 -0.25
N SER A 12 -0.31 0.95 0.08
CA SER A 12 0.88 1.78 0.01
C SER A 12 0.71 3.07 0.81
N LEU A 13 0.91 4.24 0.20
CA LEU A 13 0.61 5.54 0.81
C LEU A 13 -0.85 5.65 1.32
N GLY A 14 -1.82 5.03 0.65
CA GLY A 14 -3.19 4.96 1.14
C GLY A 14 -3.32 4.17 2.45
N SER A 15 -2.48 3.17 2.68
CA SER A 15 -2.37 2.49 3.98
C SER A 15 -1.76 3.40 5.04
N ALA A 16 -0.74 4.21 4.68
CA ALA A 16 -0.16 5.18 5.60
C ALA A 16 -1.19 6.25 6.01
N PHE A 17 -2.01 6.74 5.08
CA PHE A 17 -3.12 7.64 5.41
C PHE A 17 -4.18 6.97 6.27
N THR A 18 -4.56 5.73 5.95
CA THR A 18 -5.53 4.97 6.74
C THR A 18 -5.04 4.76 8.17
N GLU A 19 -3.75 4.44 8.35
CA GLU A 19 -3.12 4.31 9.66
C GLU A 19 -3.01 5.64 10.40
N GLY A 20 -2.65 6.73 9.72
CA GLY A 20 -2.65 8.06 10.32
C GLY A 20 -4.05 8.47 10.83
N VAL A 21 -5.12 8.05 10.13
CA VAL A 21 -6.50 8.23 10.59
C VAL A 21 -6.78 7.38 11.82
N THR A 22 -6.42 6.10 11.86
CA THR A 22 -6.66 5.27 13.08
C THR A 22 -5.86 5.77 14.29
N ALA A 23 -4.67 6.32 14.06
CA ALA A 23 -3.84 6.89 15.12
C ALA A 23 -4.44 8.17 15.71
N ARG A 24 -4.98 9.04 14.84
CA ARG A 24 -5.49 10.36 15.25
C ARG A 24 -6.97 10.35 15.63
N TYR A 25 -7.77 9.57 14.92
CA TYR A 25 -9.23 9.47 15.01
C TYR A 25 -9.64 7.99 15.12
N PRO A 26 -9.35 7.33 16.26
CA PRO A 26 -9.50 5.88 16.38
C PRO A 26 -10.93 5.36 16.23
N ASP A 27 -11.93 6.23 16.28
CA ASP A 27 -13.34 5.87 16.18
C ASP A 27 -13.88 5.91 14.74
N ASP A 28 -13.17 6.52 13.78
CA ASP A 28 -13.66 6.77 12.41
C ASP A 28 -13.77 5.50 11.55
N PHE A 29 -13.00 4.47 11.88
CA PHE A 29 -13.07 3.15 11.25
C PHE A 29 -13.44 2.07 12.25
N ASP A 30 -14.32 1.16 11.84
CA ASP A 30 -14.73 -0.03 12.59
C ASP A 30 -13.79 -1.22 12.41
N ALA A 31 -13.04 -1.25 11.32
CA ALA A 31 -11.89 -2.09 11.08
C ALA A 31 -11.03 -1.49 9.95
N VAL A 32 -9.77 -1.90 9.89
CA VAL A 32 -8.89 -1.53 8.76
C VAL A 32 -8.16 -2.73 8.17
N ALA A 33 -7.98 -2.72 6.85
CA ALA A 33 -7.08 -3.60 6.12
C ALA A 33 -6.01 -2.75 5.42
N LEU A 34 -4.76 -2.92 5.83
CA LEU A 34 -3.61 -2.18 5.33
C LEU A 34 -2.77 -3.09 4.46
N THR A 35 -2.51 -2.66 3.23
CA THR A 35 -1.71 -3.43 2.28
C THR A 35 -0.51 -2.66 1.75
N GLY A 36 0.55 -3.38 1.38
CA GLY A 36 1.80 -2.81 0.87
C GLY A 36 2.40 -1.80 1.84
N ILE A 37 2.51 -2.12 3.13
CA ILE A 37 3.04 -1.23 4.16
C ILE A 37 3.77 -2.03 5.23
N THR A 38 4.91 -1.51 5.68
CA THR A 38 5.61 -2.02 6.86
C THR A 38 5.93 -0.86 7.81
N ALA A 39 6.32 -1.15 9.05
CA ALA A 39 6.79 -0.16 10.00
C ALA A 39 8.22 0.34 9.72
N SER A 40 8.87 -0.19 8.69
CA SER A 40 10.26 0.09 8.31
C SER A 40 10.35 0.46 6.83
N PHE A 41 11.19 1.42 6.45
CA PHE A 41 11.18 1.98 5.08
C PHE A 41 12.54 1.95 4.36
N PRO A 42 13.42 0.95 4.53
CA PRO A 42 14.79 1.02 4.04
C PRO A 42 14.88 1.06 2.51
N ASN A 43 13.93 0.44 1.81
CA ASN A 43 13.90 0.35 0.35
C ASN A 43 13.04 1.43 -0.32
N VAL A 44 12.33 2.25 0.46
CA VAL A 44 11.52 3.35 -0.07
C VAL A 44 12.37 4.36 -0.84
N PRO A 45 13.54 4.85 -0.35
CA PRO A 45 14.38 5.78 -1.11
C PRO A 45 14.89 5.20 -2.43
N LEU A 46 15.26 3.91 -2.45
CA LEU A 46 15.70 3.24 -3.67
C LEU A 46 14.55 3.10 -4.68
N SER A 47 13.35 2.77 -4.20
CA SER A 47 12.15 2.71 -5.04
C SER A 47 11.81 4.08 -5.62
N GLN A 48 11.90 5.15 -4.82
CA GLN A 48 11.71 6.54 -5.26
C GLN A 48 12.69 6.93 -6.36
N ALA A 49 13.97 6.60 -6.20
CA ALA A 49 14.97 6.84 -7.22
C ALA A 49 14.62 6.13 -8.54
N ALA A 50 14.13 4.88 -8.47
CA ALA A 50 13.73 4.10 -9.64
C ALA A 50 12.48 4.65 -10.35
N PHE A 51 11.62 5.40 -9.67
CA PHE A 51 10.47 6.05 -10.30
C PHE A 51 10.90 7.11 -11.32
N ASN A 52 12.06 7.74 -11.10
CA ASN A 52 12.56 8.84 -11.91
C ASN A 52 11.44 9.87 -12.17
N LEU A 53 10.83 10.37 -11.09
CA LEU A 53 9.62 11.17 -11.16
C LEU A 53 9.84 12.39 -12.08
N ALA A 54 8.87 12.62 -12.96
CA ALA A 54 8.89 13.69 -13.93
C ALA A 54 7.57 14.47 -13.89
N ILE A 55 7.60 15.75 -14.29
CA ILE A 55 6.40 16.59 -14.37
C ILE A 55 5.38 15.92 -15.30
N ALA A 56 4.19 15.62 -14.79
CA ALA A 56 3.21 14.79 -15.47
C ALA A 56 2.81 15.36 -16.85
N ARG A 57 2.54 16.67 -16.91
CA ARG A 57 2.19 17.35 -18.17
C ARG A 57 3.32 17.39 -19.20
N GLN A 58 4.57 17.20 -18.80
CA GLN A 58 5.71 17.12 -19.71
C GLN A 58 5.91 15.68 -20.21
N GLN A 59 5.70 14.71 -19.32
CA GLN A 59 5.82 13.28 -19.65
C GLN A 59 4.69 12.79 -20.56
N ASP A 60 3.45 13.23 -20.32
CA ASP A 60 2.27 12.87 -21.10
C ASP A 60 1.33 14.09 -21.24
N PRO A 61 1.59 14.98 -22.22
CA PRO A 61 0.85 16.22 -22.39
C PRO A 61 -0.60 16.02 -22.84
N VAL A 62 -0.95 14.82 -23.34
CA VAL A 62 -2.33 14.49 -23.73
C VAL A 62 -3.14 14.10 -22.50
N ARG A 63 -2.63 13.17 -21.68
CA ARG A 63 -3.36 12.68 -20.50
C ARG A 63 -3.41 13.71 -19.37
N PHE A 64 -2.36 14.53 -19.22
CA PHE A 64 -2.21 15.45 -18.09
C PHE A 64 -2.27 16.92 -18.50
N LYS A 65 -2.96 17.22 -19.60
CA LYS A 65 -3.17 18.58 -20.07
C LYS A 65 -3.84 19.43 -18.98
N GLY A 66 -3.23 20.57 -18.67
CA GLY A 66 -3.77 21.53 -17.71
C GLY A 66 -3.46 21.25 -16.24
N LEU A 67 -2.80 20.14 -15.91
CA LEU A 67 -2.28 19.93 -14.55
C LEU A 67 -1.15 20.91 -14.23
N ALA A 68 -1.03 21.28 -12.97
CA ALA A 68 0.07 22.11 -12.47
C ALA A 68 1.40 21.31 -12.45
N ASN A 69 2.54 22.00 -12.30
CA ASN A 69 3.87 21.37 -12.38
C ASN A 69 4.17 20.45 -11.18
N GLU A 70 3.42 20.60 -10.09
CA GLU A 70 3.55 19.87 -8.84
C GLU A 70 3.01 18.44 -8.96
N TYR A 71 2.20 18.15 -9.99
CA TYR A 71 1.79 16.81 -10.35
C TYR A 71 2.90 16.10 -11.11
N LEU A 72 3.40 15.03 -10.53
CA LEU A 72 4.45 14.18 -11.05
C LEU A 72 3.90 12.83 -11.47
N THR A 73 4.60 12.17 -12.38
CA THR A 73 4.35 10.78 -12.77
C THR A 73 5.67 10.03 -12.95
N PHE A 74 5.60 8.73 -13.23
CA PHE A 74 6.76 7.84 -13.30
C PHE A 74 7.50 8.04 -14.63
N GLY A 75 8.59 8.82 -14.61
CA GLY A 75 9.39 9.13 -15.79
C GLY A 75 10.17 7.93 -16.33
N SER A 76 10.45 6.93 -15.49
CA SER A 76 11.04 5.65 -15.92
C SER A 76 10.06 4.73 -16.68
N GLY A 77 8.77 5.11 -16.73
CA GLY A 77 7.72 4.37 -17.40
C GLY A 77 7.57 2.95 -16.88
N GLN A 78 7.24 2.02 -17.78
CA GLN A 78 6.94 0.64 -17.42
C GLN A 78 8.07 -0.07 -16.65
N LYS A 79 9.34 0.26 -16.92
CA LYS A 79 10.48 -0.44 -16.28
C LYS A 79 10.59 -0.13 -14.79
N GLY A 80 10.49 1.14 -14.41
CA GLY A 80 10.53 1.50 -12.99
C GLY A 80 9.26 1.09 -12.24
N ILE A 81 8.10 1.15 -12.91
CA ILE A 81 6.85 0.60 -12.37
C ILE A 81 7.00 -0.88 -12.07
N GLN A 82 7.53 -1.66 -13.02
CA GLN A 82 7.76 -3.09 -12.80
C GLN A 82 8.75 -3.32 -11.66
N PHE A 83 9.90 -2.63 -11.68
CA PHE A 83 10.96 -2.79 -10.68
C PHE A 83 10.45 -2.65 -9.25
N ALA A 84 9.67 -1.59 -8.99
CA ALA A 84 9.18 -1.34 -7.64
C ALA A 84 7.92 -2.14 -7.30
N PHE A 85 7.00 -2.31 -8.26
CA PHE A 85 5.65 -2.76 -7.93
C PHE A 85 5.34 -4.21 -8.27
N PHE A 86 6.09 -4.84 -9.17
CA PHE A 86 5.75 -6.15 -9.74
C PHE A 86 6.84 -7.20 -9.55
N LYS A 87 6.43 -8.40 -9.16
CA LYS A 87 7.28 -9.59 -9.04
C LYS A 87 7.04 -10.53 -10.23
N HIS A 88 8.04 -10.64 -11.10
CA HIS A 88 8.05 -11.66 -12.16
C HIS A 88 8.23 -13.07 -11.55
N PRO A 89 7.57 -14.14 -12.05
CA PRO A 89 6.67 -14.23 -13.21
C PRO A 89 5.17 -14.13 -12.92
N TYR A 90 4.78 -13.47 -11.84
CA TYR A 90 3.45 -13.65 -11.26
C TYR A 90 2.41 -12.60 -11.70
N PHE A 91 2.62 -11.97 -12.85
CA PHE A 91 1.69 -11.01 -13.44
C PHE A 91 1.68 -11.17 -14.96
N SER A 92 0.59 -10.72 -15.59
CA SER A 92 0.50 -10.68 -17.05
C SER A 92 1.24 -9.46 -17.60
N PRO A 93 2.11 -9.61 -18.64
CA PRO A 93 2.71 -8.47 -19.31
C PRO A 93 1.68 -7.45 -19.82
N ALA A 94 0.48 -7.89 -20.19
CA ALA A 94 -0.60 -7.00 -20.62
C ALA A 94 -1.14 -6.14 -19.47
N ILE A 95 -1.19 -6.67 -18.24
CA ILE A 95 -1.58 -5.91 -17.04
C ILE A 95 -0.53 -4.85 -16.73
N LEU A 96 0.75 -5.21 -16.72
CA LEU A 96 1.84 -4.25 -16.50
C LEU A 96 1.83 -3.14 -17.57
N ALA A 97 1.63 -3.50 -18.84
CA ALA A 97 1.56 -2.52 -19.92
C ALA A 97 0.33 -1.62 -19.80
N LYS A 98 -0.81 -2.16 -19.33
CA LYS A 98 -1.99 -1.36 -19.03
C LYS A 98 -1.71 -0.39 -17.89
N GLU A 99 -1.16 -0.87 -16.78
CA GLU A 99 -0.80 -0.06 -15.62
C GLU A 99 0.11 1.09 -16.01
N ALA A 100 1.19 0.84 -16.75
CA ALA A 100 2.09 1.89 -17.20
C ALA A 100 1.41 2.96 -18.08
N ARG A 101 0.38 2.60 -18.84
CA ARG A 101 -0.42 3.55 -19.65
C ARG A 101 -1.49 4.28 -18.87
N THR A 102 -1.92 3.75 -17.72
CA THR A 102 -3.01 4.30 -16.92
C THR A 102 -2.57 4.89 -15.59
N ILE A 103 -1.29 4.74 -15.23
CA ILE A 103 -0.74 5.20 -13.95
C ILE A 103 -1.03 6.67 -13.75
N GLN A 104 -1.51 7.01 -12.56
CA GLN A 104 -1.92 8.36 -12.22
C GLN A 104 -0.74 9.19 -11.72
N THR A 105 -1.04 10.43 -11.38
CA THR A 105 -0.07 11.35 -10.81
C THR A 105 0.02 11.21 -9.31
N LEU A 106 1.13 11.70 -8.76
CA LEU A 106 1.33 11.97 -7.35
C LEU A 106 2.01 13.34 -7.19
N THR A 107 2.06 13.85 -5.98
CA THR A 107 2.76 15.10 -5.64
C THR A 107 3.93 14.81 -4.71
N LEU A 108 4.95 15.67 -4.71
CA LEU A 108 6.03 15.57 -3.72
C LEU A 108 5.52 15.75 -2.29
N GLY A 109 4.46 16.56 -2.10
CA GLY A 109 3.83 16.78 -0.80
C GLY A 109 3.17 15.54 -0.23
N GLU A 110 2.73 14.61 -1.07
CA GLU A 110 2.22 13.30 -0.63
C GLU A 110 3.35 12.37 -0.18
N PHE A 111 4.53 12.45 -0.82
CA PHE A 111 5.58 11.43 -0.72
C PHE A 111 6.73 11.79 0.25
N ILE A 112 7.15 13.05 0.31
CA ILE A 112 8.25 13.52 1.18
C ILE A 112 7.94 13.33 2.67
N PRO A 113 6.75 13.68 3.17
CA PRO A 113 6.46 13.56 4.60
C PRO A 113 5.97 12.15 4.97
N LEU A 114 6.22 11.12 4.15
CA LEU A 114 5.78 9.74 4.41
C LEU A 114 6.05 9.27 5.86
N PRO A 115 7.26 9.45 6.43
CA PRO A 115 7.50 9.03 7.82
C PRO A 115 6.63 9.75 8.86
N SER A 116 6.16 10.96 8.56
CA SER A 116 5.32 11.74 9.48
C SER A 116 3.87 11.27 9.54
N TYR A 117 3.43 10.42 8.62
CA TYR A 117 2.10 9.84 8.65
C TYR A 117 1.99 8.69 9.66
N PHE A 118 3.11 8.06 10.00
CA PHE A 118 3.16 6.92 10.89
C PHE A 118 3.23 7.37 12.35
N SER A 119 2.30 6.89 13.16
CA SER A 119 2.37 7.03 14.61
C SER A 119 1.57 5.90 15.24
N PRO A 120 2.14 5.14 16.21
CA PRO A 120 1.42 4.03 16.81
C PRO A 120 0.00 4.42 17.24
N ALA A 121 -1.00 3.73 16.68
CA ALA A 121 -2.40 3.89 16.97
C ALA A 121 -2.75 3.26 18.33
N ALA A 122 -2.14 3.77 19.39
CA ALA A 122 -2.16 3.20 20.74
C ALA A 122 -3.56 3.12 21.38
N ARG A 123 -4.55 3.84 20.82
CA ARG A 123 -5.95 3.82 21.27
C ARG A 123 -6.88 3.07 20.32
N TYR A 124 -6.41 2.63 19.16
CA TYR A 124 -7.22 1.87 18.23
C TYR A 124 -7.28 0.40 18.67
N THR A 125 -8.45 -0.05 19.14
CA THR A 125 -8.67 -1.39 19.68
C THR A 125 -9.63 -2.24 18.83
N LYS A 126 -9.91 -1.77 17.62
CA LYS A 126 -10.81 -2.41 16.65
C LYS A 126 -9.97 -3.33 15.72
N PRO A 127 -10.59 -4.22 14.93
CA PRO A 127 -9.86 -5.17 14.10
C PRO A 127 -8.92 -4.50 13.09
N VAL A 128 -7.75 -5.10 12.91
CA VAL A 128 -6.72 -4.65 11.96
C VAL A 128 -6.18 -5.84 11.21
N TYR A 129 -6.03 -5.69 9.90
CA TYR A 129 -5.34 -6.66 9.07
C TYR A 129 -4.19 -5.99 8.30
N VAL A 130 -2.95 -6.40 8.56
CA VAL A 130 -1.78 -6.02 7.75
C VAL A 130 -1.47 -7.14 6.75
N LEU A 131 -1.47 -6.83 5.45
CA LEU A 131 -1.30 -7.81 4.38
C LEU A 131 -0.43 -7.28 3.23
N ASN A 132 0.76 -7.83 3.05
CA ASN A 132 1.67 -7.43 1.96
C ASN A 132 1.83 -8.52 0.90
N GLY A 133 2.34 -8.15 -0.28
CA GLY A 133 2.88 -9.17 -1.19
C GLY A 133 4.14 -9.78 -0.58
N ALA A 134 4.30 -11.10 -0.63
CA ALA A 134 5.46 -11.78 -0.06
C ALA A 134 6.80 -11.28 -0.64
N ASN A 135 6.76 -10.70 -1.85
CA ASN A 135 7.91 -10.10 -2.52
C ASN A 135 7.79 -8.58 -2.71
N ASP A 136 7.17 -7.87 -1.76
CA ASP A 136 7.08 -6.41 -1.79
C ASP A 136 8.48 -5.76 -1.71
N PHE A 137 8.94 -5.22 -2.84
CA PHE A 137 10.24 -4.55 -2.90
C PHE A 137 10.28 -3.24 -2.12
N VAL A 138 9.19 -2.48 -2.13
CA VAL A 138 9.16 -1.11 -1.62
C VAL A 138 9.31 -1.10 -0.09
N PHE A 139 8.58 -1.97 0.60
CA PHE A 139 8.49 -1.96 2.06
C PHE A 139 9.27 -3.09 2.75
N CYS A 140 9.52 -4.22 2.10
CA CYS A 140 10.29 -5.33 2.68
C CYS A 140 11.45 -5.81 1.78
N GLY A 141 11.85 -5.03 0.76
CA GLY A 141 13.03 -5.35 -0.04
C GLY A 141 12.91 -6.59 -0.92
N GLY A 142 11.70 -7.11 -1.08
CA GLY A 142 11.41 -8.27 -1.93
C GLY A 142 11.27 -9.59 -1.17
N ASP A 143 11.34 -9.57 0.16
CA ASP A 143 11.05 -10.71 1.03
C ASP A 143 10.48 -10.21 2.37
N CYS A 144 9.16 -10.35 2.56
CA CYS A 144 8.48 -9.88 3.76
C CYS A 144 8.56 -10.84 4.95
N ALA A 145 9.16 -12.01 4.77
CA ALA A 145 9.33 -13.01 5.82
C ALA A 145 10.76 -13.06 6.38
N SER A 146 11.69 -12.28 5.81
CA SER A 146 13.12 -12.33 6.13
C SER A 146 13.71 -10.95 6.41
N PRO A 147 14.54 -10.79 7.46
CA PRO A 147 14.91 -11.81 8.46
C PRO A 147 13.81 -12.07 9.51
N VAL A 148 12.72 -11.30 9.47
CA VAL A 148 11.57 -11.39 10.36
C VAL A 148 10.28 -11.25 9.55
N ASP A 149 9.15 -11.68 10.12
CA ASP A 149 7.84 -11.38 9.53
C ASP A 149 7.51 -9.89 9.69
N GLU A 150 7.79 -9.13 8.64
CA GLU A 150 7.57 -7.68 8.59
C GLU A 150 6.09 -7.32 8.79
N ASN A 151 5.15 -8.18 8.40
CA ASN A 151 3.72 -7.93 8.59
C ASN A 151 3.34 -8.01 10.07
N ALA A 152 3.84 -9.03 10.77
CA ALA A 152 3.61 -9.19 12.20
C ALA A 152 4.27 -8.07 13.01
N VAL A 153 5.51 -7.71 12.66
CA VAL A 153 6.23 -6.57 13.27
C VAL A 153 5.43 -5.28 13.07
N THR A 154 4.97 -5.03 11.84
CA THR A 154 4.20 -3.83 11.50
C THR A 154 2.90 -3.73 12.30
N LEU A 155 2.16 -4.83 12.40
CA LEU A 155 0.96 -4.90 13.23
C LEU A 155 1.26 -4.58 14.70
N ALA A 156 2.32 -5.16 15.26
CA ALA A 156 2.70 -4.95 16.65
C ALA A 156 3.16 -3.50 16.93
N VAL A 157 3.93 -2.91 16.02
CA VAL A 157 4.47 -1.55 16.17
C VAL A 157 3.39 -0.50 15.99
N LEU A 158 2.58 -0.61 14.92
CA LEU A 158 1.58 0.42 14.60
C LEU A 158 0.29 0.26 15.40
N TYR A 159 -0.03 -0.95 15.86
CA TYR A 159 -1.29 -1.24 16.56
C TYR A 159 -1.09 -2.01 17.87
N PRO A 160 -0.39 -1.45 18.86
CA PRO A 160 -0.05 -2.17 20.10
C PRO A 160 -1.27 -2.57 20.96
N ALA A 161 -2.44 -1.99 20.72
CA ALA A 161 -3.65 -2.18 21.54
C ALA A 161 -4.69 -3.14 20.94
N VAL A 162 -4.47 -3.72 19.75
CA VAL A 162 -5.49 -4.53 19.06
C VAL A 162 -5.59 -5.98 19.57
N GLY A 163 -4.52 -6.49 20.18
CA GLY A 163 -4.47 -7.86 20.73
C GLY A 163 -4.92 -8.92 19.72
N ALA A 164 -5.80 -9.82 20.15
CA ALA A 164 -6.32 -10.92 19.32
C ALA A 164 -7.18 -10.50 18.12
N LYS A 165 -7.50 -9.21 17.96
CA LYS A 165 -8.22 -8.68 16.79
C LYS A 165 -7.28 -8.25 15.66
N GLY A 166 -5.97 -8.29 15.91
CA GLY A 166 -4.95 -8.08 14.90
C GLY A 166 -4.73 -9.35 14.07
N LYS A 167 -4.65 -9.19 12.76
CA LYS A 167 -4.26 -10.22 11.80
C LYS A 167 -3.09 -9.69 10.98
N SER A 168 -2.10 -10.54 10.70
CA SER A 168 -1.05 -10.27 9.73
C SER A 168 -1.00 -11.40 8.71
N GLY A 169 -0.48 -11.13 7.51
CA GLY A 169 -0.31 -12.16 6.49
C GLY A 169 0.38 -11.65 5.24
N GLN A 170 0.57 -12.54 4.28
CA GLN A 170 1.19 -12.21 3.00
C GLN A 170 0.50 -12.90 1.83
N VAL A 171 0.51 -12.23 0.69
CA VAL A 171 0.08 -12.78 -0.60
C VAL A 171 1.29 -13.39 -1.28
N GLU A 172 1.34 -14.72 -1.31
CA GLU A 172 2.38 -15.45 -2.03
C GLU A 172 2.42 -15.02 -3.50
N LYS A 173 3.62 -15.03 -4.07
CA LYS A 173 3.82 -14.73 -5.51
C LYS A 173 3.31 -13.34 -5.91
N ALA A 174 3.44 -12.34 -5.03
CA ALA A 174 3.04 -10.97 -5.30
C ALA A 174 4.14 -9.98 -4.89
N GLY A 175 4.31 -8.94 -5.71
CA GLY A 175 5.10 -7.75 -5.35
C GLY A 175 4.28 -6.72 -4.57
N HIS A 176 4.75 -5.47 -4.55
CA HIS A 176 4.08 -4.39 -3.83
C HIS A 176 2.64 -4.19 -4.32
N ASN A 177 2.40 -4.11 -5.63
CA ASN A 177 1.04 -3.98 -6.17
C ASN A 177 0.37 -5.36 -6.27
N LEU A 178 0.07 -5.93 -5.10
CA LEU A 178 -0.52 -7.25 -4.93
C LEU A 178 -1.85 -7.46 -5.68
N PHE A 179 -2.59 -6.39 -5.96
CA PHE A 179 -3.87 -6.42 -6.69
C PHE A 179 -3.73 -6.79 -8.17
N LEU A 180 -2.52 -6.64 -8.73
CA LEU A 180 -2.23 -6.85 -10.15
C LEU A 180 -1.40 -8.11 -10.42
N HIS A 181 -1.25 -8.98 -9.41
CA HIS A 181 -0.62 -10.30 -9.52
C HIS A 181 -1.67 -11.42 -9.61
N TYR A 182 -1.26 -12.61 -10.04
CA TYR A 182 -2.16 -13.76 -10.16
C TYR A 182 -2.78 -14.22 -8.82
N GLY A 183 -2.16 -13.88 -7.69
CA GLY A 183 -2.70 -14.13 -6.35
C GLY A 183 -3.82 -13.19 -5.90
N ALA A 184 -4.13 -12.13 -6.67
CA ALA A 184 -5.08 -11.10 -6.26
C ALA A 184 -6.48 -11.62 -5.89
N PRO A 185 -7.10 -12.57 -6.62
CA PRO A 185 -8.42 -13.08 -6.25
C PRO A 185 -8.47 -13.71 -4.85
N ALA A 186 -7.43 -14.46 -4.48
CA ALA A 186 -7.34 -15.07 -3.15
C ALA A 186 -7.18 -14.00 -2.06
N MET A 187 -6.36 -12.99 -2.31
CA MET A 187 -6.21 -11.87 -1.39
C MET A 187 -7.52 -11.08 -1.20
N PHE A 188 -8.24 -10.77 -2.28
CA PHE A 188 -9.54 -10.11 -2.16
C PHE A 188 -10.51 -10.95 -1.33
N ALA A 189 -10.57 -12.26 -1.57
CA ALA A 189 -11.40 -13.16 -0.79
C ALA A 189 -11.00 -13.16 0.69
N GLU A 190 -9.70 -13.16 1.00
CA GLU A 190 -9.19 -13.14 2.37
C GLU A 190 -9.49 -11.83 3.11
N VAL A 191 -9.31 -10.67 2.47
CA VAL A 191 -9.63 -9.36 3.06
C VAL A 191 -11.14 -9.23 3.29
N ILE A 192 -11.96 -9.65 2.33
CA ILE A 192 -13.42 -9.67 2.49
C ILE A 192 -13.83 -10.60 3.63
N GLN A 193 -13.21 -11.78 3.72
CA GLN A 193 -13.50 -12.74 4.77
C GLN A 193 -13.12 -12.19 6.15
N PHE A 194 -11.99 -11.50 6.28
CA PHE A 194 -11.59 -10.81 7.51
C PHE A 194 -12.67 -9.84 8.00
N PHE A 195 -13.26 -9.03 7.13
CA PHE A 195 -14.36 -8.13 7.51
C PHE A 195 -15.62 -8.91 7.93
N LYS A 196 -15.99 -9.96 7.19
CA LYS A 196 -17.12 -10.82 7.53
C LYS A 196 -16.98 -11.50 8.89
N ASP A 197 -15.79 -12.02 9.20
CA ASP A 197 -15.49 -12.67 10.48
C ASP A 197 -15.64 -11.70 11.67
N ASN A 198 -15.44 -10.40 11.40
CA ASN A 198 -15.65 -9.31 12.35
C ASN A 198 -17.06 -8.69 12.28
N LYS A 199 -17.98 -9.29 11.51
CA LYS A 199 -19.38 -8.87 11.35
C LYS A 199 -19.53 -7.47 10.73
N LEU A 200 -18.64 -7.12 9.80
CA LEU A 200 -18.61 -5.85 9.07
C LEU A 200 -19.00 -6.03 7.60
#